data_AF-A0A351FJ09-F1
#
_entry.id   AF-A0A351FJ09-F1
#
_cell.length_a   1.000
_cell.length_b   1.000
_cell.length_c   1.000
_cell.angle_alpha   90.00
_cell.angle_beta   90.00
_cell.angle_gamma   90.00
#
_symmetry.space_group_name_H-M   'P 1'
#
loop_
_entity.id
_entity.type
_entity.pdbx_description
1 polymer ?
#
loop_
_entity_poly.entity_id
_entity_poly.type
_entity_poly.pdbx_seq_one_letter_code
_entity_poly.pdbx_strand_id
1 'polypeptide(L)'
;MRVGKSWRAQAMVAGSVIGFLVLLAPARSSAQDIEAVAHRKGITVPEAYYQRMQEDPTAYEFERALFRRAGGASASGEVRIPVILGLFVDSDADPHITREMVEASLFKGPAERGTITESYLEMSRGALTVSGDVIGWVRTGLTMSEVVGSDSALGPDARVGEWIVDMLNQADADVDFRQYDNDGPDGQPNSGDDDGYVDVITVEFLEVAASCGG
;
A
#
# COMPACT_ATOMS: atom_id res chain seq x y z
N MET A 1 -0.91 27.40 -79.81
CA MET A 1 -2.26 27.69 -79.28
C MET A 1 -2.15 28.17 -77.82
N ARG A 2 -3.17 28.88 -77.32
CA ARG A 2 -3.46 29.17 -75.89
C ARG A 2 -3.38 27.88 -75.02
N VAL A 3 -3.25 27.81 -73.69
CA VAL A 3 -3.01 28.70 -72.50
C VAL A 3 -2.73 27.72 -71.32
N GLY A 4 -2.08 28.03 -70.18
CA GLY A 4 -1.49 29.23 -69.58
C GLY A 4 -1.38 29.07 -68.04
N LYS A 5 -0.98 30.13 -67.30
CA LYS A 5 -0.60 30.17 -65.85
C LYS A 5 0.76 29.51 -65.54
N SER A 6 1.80 30.12 -64.94
CA SER A 6 2.00 31.23 -63.99
C SER A 6 2.00 30.85 -62.50
N TRP A 7 3.18 30.73 -61.87
CA TRP A 7 3.73 31.68 -60.88
C TRP A 7 5.16 31.27 -60.47
N ARG A 8 5.92 32.17 -59.84
CA ARG A 8 7.36 32.02 -59.54
C ARG A 8 7.62 31.60 -58.09
N ALA A 9 8.66 30.78 -57.93
CA ALA A 9 9.59 30.70 -56.80
C ALA A 9 9.07 30.45 -55.37
N GLN A 10 9.66 29.44 -54.71
CA GLN A 10 10.60 29.70 -53.61
C GLN A 10 11.49 28.47 -53.36
N ALA A 11 12.60 28.68 -52.65
CA ALA A 11 13.74 27.76 -52.61
C ALA A 11 13.53 26.54 -51.69
N MET A 12 14.08 25.40 -52.08
CA MET A 12 14.34 24.29 -51.16
C MET A 12 15.43 24.69 -50.17
N VAL A 13 15.06 25.01 -48.94
CA VAL A 13 15.98 24.93 -47.79
C VAL A 13 15.91 23.50 -47.26
N ALA A 14 16.96 22.73 -47.50
CA ALA A 14 17.12 21.40 -46.93
C ALA A 14 17.43 21.52 -45.42
N GLY A 15 16.39 21.65 -44.60
CA GLY A 15 16.50 21.57 -43.15
C GLY A 15 16.50 20.11 -42.71
N SER A 16 17.67 19.56 -42.37
CA SER A 16 17.77 18.25 -41.73
C SER A 16 17.12 18.28 -40.36
N VAL A 17 15.89 17.76 -40.25
CA VAL A 17 15.28 17.43 -38.96
C VAL A 17 16.01 16.21 -38.41
N ILE A 18 17.02 16.44 -37.58
CA ILE A 18 17.56 15.40 -36.70
C ILE A 18 16.46 15.10 -35.68
N GLY A 19 15.67 14.06 -35.98
CA GLY A 19 14.66 13.54 -35.06
C GLY A 19 15.36 12.93 -33.85
N PHE A 20 15.60 13.75 -32.82
CA PHE A 20 16.08 13.26 -31.53
C PHE A 20 14.92 12.54 -30.84
N LEU A 21 14.77 11.26 -31.15
CA LEU A 21 13.77 10.38 -30.58
C LEU A 21 14.22 10.04 -29.16
N VAL A 22 13.99 10.98 -28.23
CA VAL A 22 14.22 10.77 -26.80
C VAL A 22 13.22 9.71 -26.34
N LEU A 23 13.68 8.46 -26.34
CA LEU A 23 13.09 7.41 -25.53
C LEU A 23 13.27 7.81 -24.06
N LEU A 24 12.30 8.57 -23.55
CA LEU A 24 12.07 8.73 -22.11
C LEU A 24 11.64 7.35 -21.58
N ALA A 25 12.61 6.47 -21.37
CA ALA A 25 12.43 5.36 -20.46
C ALA A 25 12.02 5.99 -19.10
N PRO A 26 10.94 5.51 -18.46
CA PRO A 26 10.56 6.03 -17.16
C PRO A 26 11.74 5.88 -16.21
N ALA A 27 12.19 6.99 -15.64
CA ALA A 27 13.27 6.96 -14.67
C ALA A 27 12.78 6.16 -13.45
N ARG A 28 13.29 4.93 -13.28
CA ARG A 28 13.09 4.16 -12.05
C ARG A 28 13.48 5.06 -10.88
N SER A 29 12.55 5.29 -9.96
CA SER A 29 12.76 6.20 -8.83
C SER A 29 13.73 5.56 -7.85
N SER A 30 15.03 5.85 -8.01
CA SER A 30 16.13 5.33 -7.19
C SER A 30 16.15 5.85 -5.74
N ALA A 31 15.03 6.41 -5.27
CA ALA A 31 14.87 6.99 -3.94
C ALA A 31 14.54 5.97 -2.84
N GLN A 32 14.21 4.72 -3.20
CA GLN A 32 13.84 3.64 -2.26
C GLN A 32 14.76 2.41 -2.37
N ASP A 33 16.00 2.60 -2.83
CA ASP A 33 17.02 1.55 -2.84
C ASP A 33 17.48 1.22 -1.40
N ILE A 34 16.93 0.14 -0.84
CA ILE A 34 17.21 -0.34 0.51
C ILE A 34 18.67 -0.77 0.64
N GLU A 35 19.26 -1.40 -0.38
CA GLU A 35 20.66 -1.83 -0.38
C GLU A 35 21.61 -0.62 -0.32
N ALA A 36 21.36 0.41 -1.14
CA ALA A 36 22.17 1.63 -1.14
C ALA A 36 21.98 2.49 0.13
N VAL A 37 20.85 2.39 0.82
CA VAL A 37 20.66 2.98 2.16
C VAL A 37 21.40 2.17 3.22
N ALA A 38 21.30 0.84 3.17
CA ALA A 38 21.94 -0.07 4.12
C ALA A 38 23.47 0.05 4.05
N HIS A 39 24.05 -0.02 2.84
CA HIS A 39 25.48 0.18 2.60
C HIS A 39 25.97 1.55 3.12
N ARG A 40 25.22 2.63 2.89
CA ARG A 40 25.57 3.98 3.42
C ARG A 40 25.51 4.06 4.95
N LYS A 41 24.68 3.25 5.60
CA LYS A 41 24.53 3.20 7.07
C LYS A 41 25.39 2.12 7.74
N GLY A 42 26.13 1.31 6.97
CA GLY A 42 26.86 0.16 7.48
C GLY A 42 25.95 -0.95 8.03
N ILE A 43 24.69 -0.99 7.58
CA ILE A 43 23.72 -2.03 7.93
C ILE A 43 23.86 -3.17 6.92
N THR A 44 23.96 -4.40 7.40
CA THR A 44 23.84 -5.60 6.56
C THR A 44 22.36 -5.92 6.38
N VAL A 45 21.89 -6.02 5.13
CA VAL A 45 20.52 -6.44 4.83
C VAL A 45 20.38 -7.94 5.15
N PRO A 46 19.29 -8.40 5.80
CA PRO A 46 19.12 -9.82 6.15
C PRO A 46 19.14 -10.74 4.93
N GLU A 47 19.68 -11.96 5.06
CA GLU A 47 19.80 -12.94 3.96
C GLU A 47 18.44 -13.26 3.30
N ALA A 48 17.36 -13.29 4.08
CA ALA A 48 16.00 -13.53 3.60
C ALA A 48 15.54 -12.51 2.53
N TYR A 49 16.04 -11.27 2.57
CA TYR A 49 15.77 -10.25 1.54
C TYR A 49 16.31 -10.68 0.17
N TYR A 50 17.56 -11.17 0.13
CA TYR A 50 18.19 -11.61 -1.11
C TYR A 50 17.57 -12.89 -1.65
N GLN A 51 17.11 -13.78 -0.78
CA GLN A 51 16.35 -14.97 -1.18
C GLN A 51 15.03 -14.57 -1.86
N ARG A 52 14.27 -13.66 -1.24
CA ARG A 52 13.02 -13.14 -1.81
C ARG A 52 13.23 -12.44 -3.16
N MET A 53 14.29 -11.64 -3.30
CA MET A 53 14.67 -10.98 -4.57
C MET A 53 15.12 -11.96 -5.67
N GLN A 54 15.59 -13.16 -5.33
CA GLN A 54 15.94 -14.19 -6.31
C GLN A 54 14.70 -14.94 -6.82
N GLU A 55 13.71 -15.15 -5.97
CA GLU A 55 12.42 -15.75 -6.32
C GLU A 55 11.53 -14.79 -7.12
N ASP A 56 11.53 -13.52 -6.73
CA ASP A 56 10.70 -12.45 -7.28
C ASP A 56 11.49 -11.14 -7.29
N PRO A 57 12.12 -10.78 -8.42
CA PRO A 57 12.90 -9.53 -8.55
C PRO A 57 12.09 -8.25 -8.36
N THR A 58 10.76 -8.34 -8.32
CA THR A 58 9.80 -7.25 -8.14
C THR A 58 9.21 -7.19 -6.73
N ALA A 59 9.59 -8.10 -5.82
CA ALA A 59 8.99 -8.26 -4.49
C ALA A 59 8.98 -7.02 -3.58
N TYR A 60 9.80 -6.01 -3.89
CA TYR A 60 9.88 -4.73 -3.17
C TYR A 60 9.70 -3.51 -4.09
N GLU A 61 9.30 -3.71 -5.35
CA GLU A 61 8.82 -2.61 -6.19
C GLU A 61 7.34 -2.35 -5.87
N PHE A 62 6.97 -1.09 -5.58
CA PHE A 62 5.57 -0.69 -5.43
C PHE A 62 4.89 -0.62 -6.81
N GLU A 63 4.55 -1.79 -7.38
CA GLU A 63 3.78 -1.87 -8.63
C GLU A 63 2.35 -1.36 -8.46
N ARG A 64 1.77 -1.58 -7.27
CA ARG A 64 0.43 -1.16 -6.85
C ARG A 64 0.57 -0.14 -5.74
N ALA A 65 0.02 1.05 -5.92
CA ALA A 65 0.25 2.17 -5.02
C ALA A 65 -1.07 2.68 -4.46
N LEU A 66 -1.28 2.47 -3.15
CA LEU A 66 -2.37 3.00 -2.30
C LEU A 66 -2.79 4.44 -2.60
N PHE A 67 -1.88 5.26 -3.11
CA PHE A 67 -2.13 6.64 -3.47
C PHE A 67 -1.95 6.88 -4.95
N ARG A 68 -3.05 7.27 -5.60
CA ARG A 68 -3.06 7.80 -6.96
C ARG A 68 -2.03 8.92 -7.11
N ARG A 69 -0.96 8.65 -7.85
CA ARG A 69 0.05 9.64 -8.21
C ARG A 69 -0.51 10.57 -9.30
N ALA A 70 -1.13 11.67 -8.88
CA ALA A 70 -1.33 12.80 -9.78
C ALA A 70 0.04 13.26 -10.33
N GLY A 71 0.07 13.73 -11.59
CA GLY A 71 1.31 14.03 -12.31
C GLY A 71 2.17 15.11 -11.64
N GLY A 72 3.00 14.69 -10.68
CA GLY A 72 3.69 15.59 -9.76
C GLY A 72 3.68 15.11 -8.30
N ALA A 73 4.15 13.88 -8.04
CA ALA A 73 4.63 13.37 -6.74
C ALA A 73 3.76 13.47 -5.46
N SER A 74 2.54 13.98 -5.53
CA SER A 74 1.62 14.10 -4.38
C SER A 74 0.52 13.05 -4.42
N ALA A 75 0.27 12.42 -3.28
CA ALA A 75 -0.91 11.62 -3.02
C ALA A 75 -2.15 12.53 -2.93
N SER A 76 -3.26 12.09 -3.51
CA SER A 76 -4.54 12.82 -3.46
C SER A 76 -5.74 11.90 -3.68
N GLY A 77 -6.89 12.25 -3.11
CA GLY A 77 -8.15 11.52 -3.25
C GLY A 77 -8.77 11.16 -1.90
N GLU A 78 -9.68 10.19 -1.92
CA GLU A 78 -10.24 9.56 -0.73
C GLU A 78 -9.78 8.10 -0.70
N VAL A 79 -9.28 7.64 0.45
CA VAL A 79 -8.84 6.27 0.68
C VAL A 79 -9.61 5.73 1.88
N ARG A 80 -10.09 4.49 1.79
CA ARG A 80 -10.81 3.80 2.85
C ARG A 80 -10.08 2.49 3.15
N ILE A 81 -9.59 2.32 4.38
CA ILE A 81 -8.82 1.12 4.77
C ILE A 81 -9.61 0.24 5.76
N PRO A 82 -9.61 -1.09 5.59
CA PRO A 82 -10.05 -2.01 6.63
C PRO A 82 -8.96 -2.15 7.70
N VAL A 83 -9.35 -1.98 8.96
CA VAL A 83 -8.53 -2.30 10.13
C VAL A 83 -9.16 -3.53 10.81
N ILE A 84 -8.48 -4.66 10.71
CA ILE A 84 -8.96 -5.94 11.24
C ILE A 84 -8.32 -6.18 12.60
N LEU A 85 -9.14 -6.38 13.63
CA LEU A 85 -8.68 -6.69 14.98
C LEU A 85 -8.58 -8.21 15.13
N GLY A 86 -7.36 -8.74 15.19
CA GLY A 86 -7.08 -10.17 15.27
C GLY A 86 -6.85 -10.66 16.70
N LEU A 87 -7.46 -11.79 17.05
CA LEU A 87 -7.16 -12.57 18.25
C LEU A 87 -6.53 -13.91 17.87
N PHE A 88 -5.59 -14.37 18.69
CA PHE A 88 -5.16 -15.77 18.73
C PHE A 88 -6.25 -16.64 19.37
N VAL A 89 -6.20 -17.94 19.15
CA VAL A 89 -7.17 -18.88 19.75
C VAL A 89 -7.11 -18.84 21.28
N ASP A 90 -5.94 -18.54 21.85
CA ASP A 90 -5.63 -18.43 23.28
C ASP A 90 -5.62 -17.00 23.85
N SER A 91 -5.90 -15.96 23.04
CA SER A 91 -6.11 -14.58 23.52
C SER A 91 -7.27 -14.50 24.52
N ASP A 92 -7.27 -13.47 25.38
CA ASP A 92 -8.37 -13.21 26.32
C ASP A 92 -9.75 -13.22 25.65
N ALA A 93 -10.73 -13.85 26.31
CA ALA A 93 -12.08 -14.06 25.77
C ALA A 93 -12.92 -12.78 25.69
N ASP A 94 -12.56 -11.74 26.47
CA ASP A 94 -13.24 -10.44 26.55
C ASP A 94 -12.20 -9.33 26.36
N PRO A 95 -11.96 -8.87 25.11
CA PRO A 95 -10.96 -7.85 24.81
C PRO A 95 -11.26 -6.52 25.50
N HIS A 96 -10.37 -6.11 26.40
CA HIS A 96 -10.50 -4.86 27.17
C HIS A 96 -10.42 -3.58 26.31
N ILE A 97 -9.95 -3.69 25.06
CA ILE A 97 -10.02 -2.65 24.03
C ILE A 97 -11.18 -3.01 23.09
N THR A 98 -12.22 -2.17 23.00
CA THR A 98 -13.32 -2.43 22.07
C THR A 98 -13.03 -1.89 20.66
N ARG A 99 -13.73 -2.44 19.67
CA ARG A 99 -13.71 -1.98 18.27
C ARG A 99 -13.99 -0.48 18.16
N GLU A 100 -14.91 0.04 18.95
CA GLU A 100 -15.29 1.46 19.02
C GLU A 100 -14.18 2.33 19.62
N MET A 101 -13.39 1.80 20.57
CA MET A 101 -12.24 2.51 21.13
C MET A 101 -11.14 2.69 20.06
N VAL A 102 -10.87 1.65 19.27
CA VAL A 102 -9.93 1.74 18.14
C VAL A 102 -10.48 2.69 17.07
N GLU A 103 -11.76 2.58 16.70
CA GLU A 103 -12.39 3.45 15.70
C GLU A 103 -12.38 4.94 16.11
N ALA A 104 -12.61 5.23 17.39
CA ALA A 104 -12.47 6.57 17.95
C ALA A 104 -11.01 7.06 17.93
N SER A 105 -10.05 6.20 18.25
CA SER A 105 -8.62 6.53 18.25
C SER A 105 -8.08 6.80 16.83
N LEU A 106 -8.45 5.96 15.86
CA LEU A 106 -7.88 6.00 14.51
C LEU A 106 -8.59 6.98 13.58
N PHE A 107 -9.93 7.06 13.62
CA PHE A 107 -10.69 7.72 12.54
C PHE A 107 -11.72 8.76 12.97
N LYS A 108 -12.44 8.55 14.08
CA LYS A 108 -13.61 9.38 14.47
C LYS A 108 -13.30 10.49 15.48
N GLY A 109 -12.36 10.26 16.39
CA GLY A 109 -12.06 11.15 17.51
C GLY A 109 -13.21 11.26 18.55
N PRO A 110 -13.06 12.12 19.56
CA PRO A 110 -11.86 12.92 19.85
C PRO A 110 -10.71 12.03 20.37
N ALA A 111 -9.52 12.18 19.79
CA ALA A 111 -8.29 11.54 20.23
C ALA A 111 -7.29 12.59 20.74
N GLU A 112 -6.56 12.31 21.82
CA GLU A 112 -5.68 13.29 22.50
C GLU A 112 -4.62 13.90 21.56
N ARG A 113 -4.16 13.13 20.57
CA ARG A 113 -3.11 13.52 19.61
C ARG A 113 -3.63 13.67 18.18
N GLY A 114 -4.95 13.75 18.00
CA GLY A 114 -5.60 13.67 16.70
C GLY A 114 -5.69 12.23 16.16
N THR A 115 -6.42 12.10 15.05
CA THR A 115 -6.70 10.86 14.33
C THR A 115 -5.77 10.67 13.12
N ILE A 116 -5.76 9.47 12.52
CA ILE A 116 -5.11 9.21 11.23
C ILE A 116 -5.77 10.07 10.15
N THR A 117 -7.10 10.19 10.17
CA THR A 117 -7.89 11.05 9.26
C THR A 117 -7.37 12.49 9.25
N GLU A 118 -7.26 13.10 10.43
CA GLU A 118 -6.78 14.48 10.59
C GLU A 118 -5.31 14.62 10.17
N SER A 119 -4.47 13.63 10.53
CA SER A 119 -3.03 13.64 10.21
C SER A 119 -2.77 13.63 8.70
N TYR A 120 -3.42 12.74 7.94
CA TYR A 120 -3.26 12.69 6.48
C TYR A 120 -3.88 13.91 5.79
N LEU A 121 -5.00 14.42 6.31
CA LEU A 121 -5.62 15.65 5.79
C LEU A 121 -4.71 16.88 6.00
N GLU A 122 -4.07 17.02 7.16
CA GLU A 122 -3.11 18.09 7.43
C GLU A 122 -1.85 17.96 6.55
N MET A 123 -1.21 16.78 6.56
CA MET A 123 0.04 16.53 5.83
C MET A 123 -0.13 16.73 4.31
N SER A 124 -1.29 16.36 3.76
CA SER A 124 -1.63 16.55 2.35
C SER A 124 -2.16 17.95 2.01
N ARG A 125 -2.33 18.84 3.01
CA ARG A 125 -2.95 20.17 2.86
C ARG A 125 -4.39 20.11 2.30
N GLY A 126 -5.14 19.07 2.67
CA GLY A 126 -6.49 18.80 2.21
C GLY A 126 -6.58 18.10 0.85
N ALA A 127 -5.48 17.58 0.31
CA ALA A 127 -5.49 16.85 -0.97
C ALA A 127 -5.85 15.36 -0.82
N LEU A 128 -5.63 14.77 0.35
CA LEU A 128 -5.86 13.36 0.65
C LEU A 128 -6.66 13.21 1.95
N THR A 129 -7.77 12.49 1.88
CA THR A 129 -8.53 12.03 3.05
C THR A 129 -8.29 10.54 3.21
N VAL A 130 -7.79 10.11 4.38
CA VAL A 130 -7.71 8.69 4.75
C VAL A 130 -8.79 8.41 5.79
N SER A 131 -9.63 7.43 5.52
CA SER A 131 -10.70 6.95 6.39
C SER A 131 -10.59 5.44 6.54
N GLY A 132 -11.38 4.81 7.39
CA GLY A 132 -11.39 3.36 7.50
C GLY A 132 -12.47 2.81 8.40
N ASP A 133 -12.65 1.50 8.29
CA ASP A 133 -13.60 0.72 9.08
C ASP A 133 -12.82 -0.21 10.01
N VAL A 134 -13.12 -0.14 11.30
CA VAL A 134 -12.58 -1.11 12.26
C VAL A 134 -13.53 -2.30 12.31
N ILE A 135 -13.05 -3.41 11.77
CA ILE A 135 -13.67 -4.74 11.81
C ILE A 135 -13.44 -5.31 13.22
N GLY A 136 -14.45 -5.99 13.78
CA GLY A 136 -14.42 -6.48 15.16
C GLY A 136 -13.34 -7.54 15.42
N TRP A 137 -13.22 -7.96 16.69
CA TRP A 137 -12.25 -8.98 17.10
C TRP A 137 -12.54 -10.36 16.49
N VAL A 138 -11.75 -10.74 15.49
CA VAL A 138 -11.79 -12.03 14.79
C VAL A 138 -10.86 -13.03 15.47
N ARG A 139 -11.37 -14.19 15.90
CA ARG A 139 -10.58 -15.19 16.63
C ARG A 139 -10.08 -16.32 15.72
N THR A 140 -8.82 -16.23 15.35
CA THR A 140 -8.09 -17.28 14.62
C THR A 140 -8.02 -18.60 15.39
N GLY A 141 -7.72 -19.68 14.67
CA GLY A 141 -7.48 -21.03 15.20
C GLY A 141 -6.03 -21.31 15.61
N LEU A 142 -5.13 -20.32 15.55
CA LEU A 142 -3.72 -20.46 15.93
C LEU A 142 -3.45 -19.82 17.30
N THR A 143 -2.61 -20.46 18.12
CA THR A 143 -2.12 -19.85 19.36
C THR A 143 -1.09 -18.77 19.08
N MET A 144 -0.94 -17.79 19.98
CA MET A 144 0.12 -16.78 19.86
C MET A 144 1.50 -17.45 19.68
N SER A 145 1.74 -18.54 20.42
CA SER A 145 3.01 -19.29 20.38
C SER A 145 3.32 -19.92 19.01
N GLU A 146 2.30 -20.36 18.26
CA GLU A 146 2.47 -20.87 16.90
C GLU A 146 2.69 -19.75 15.88
N VAL A 147 2.13 -18.57 16.12
CA VAL A 147 2.23 -17.44 15.19
C VAL A 147 3.57 -16.73 15.32
N VAL A 148 4.04 -16.47 16.54
CA VAL A 148 5.33 -15.79 16.77
C VAL A 148 6.53 -16.74 16.67
N GLY A 149 6.34 -18.04 16.85
CA GLY A 149 7.41 -19.04 16.80
C GLY A 149 8.52 -18.77 17.82
N SER A 150 9.75 -19.15 17.47
CA SER A 150 10.91 -19.12 18.37
C SER A 150 11.62 -17.76 18.48
N ASP A 151 11.34 -16.81 17.57
CA ASP A 151 12.08 -15.54 17.44
C ASP A 151 11.13 -14.38 17.08
N SER A 152 10.07 -14.18 17.88
CA SER A 152 9.16 -13.01 17.81
C SER A 152 8.70 -12.64 16.40
N ALA A 153 8.21 -13.62 15.66
CA ALA A 153 7.76 -13.56 14.26
C ALA A 153 8.84 -13.29 13.18
N LEU A 154 10.12 -13.31 13.55
CA LEU A 154 11.27 -13.19 12.63
C LEU A 154 11.91 -14.54 12.27
N GLY A 155 11.59 -15.59 13.04
CA GLY A 155 12.07 -16.95 12.83
C GLY A 155 11.36 -17.69 11.67
N PRO A 156 12.00 -18.71 11.07
CA PRO A 156 11.42 -19.50 9.98
C PRO A 156 10.27 -20.42 10.41
N ASP A 157 10.02 -20.53 11.72
CA ASP A 157 8.90 -21.25 12.33
C ASP A 157 7.70 -20.35 12.65
N ALA A 158 7.78 -19.05 12.37
CA ALA A 158 6.69 -18.11 12.54
C ALA A 158 5.57 -18.31 11.50
N ARG A 159 4.31 -18.16 11.92
CA ARG A 159 3.11 -18.43 11.10
C ARG A 159 2.20 -17.21 10.92
N VAL A 160 2.77 -16.00 10.95
CA VAL A 160 2.03 -14.73 10.76
C VAL A 160 1.20 -14.71 9.48
N GLY A 161 1.75 -15.20 8.35
CA GLY A 161 1.01 -15.27 7.09
C GLY A 161 -0.24 -16.17 7.18
N GLU A 162 -0.12 -17.32 7.84
CA GLU A 162 -1.25 -18.25 8.04
C GLU A 162 -2.31 -17.64 8.99
N TRP A 163 -1.87 -16.93 10.03
CA TRP A 163 -2.73 -16.23 10.97
C TRP A 163 -3.54 -15.11 10.29
N ILE A 164 -2.90 -14.30 9.44
CA ILE A 164 -3.59 -13.26 8.65
C ILE A 164 -4.58 -13.91 7.67
N VAL A 165 -4.21 -15.01 7.00
CA VAL A 165 -5.10 -15.70 6.06
C VAL A 165 -6.32 -16.30 6.77
N ASP A 166 -6.15 -16.94 7.93
CA ASP A 166 -7.28 -17.44 8.75
C ASP A 166 -8.20 -16.30 9.21
N MET A 167 -7.61 -15.20 9.69
CA MET A 167 -8.37 -14.00 10.08
C MET A 167 -9.19 -13.42 8.94
N LEU A 168 -8.62 -13.31 7.72
CA LEU A 168 -9.33 -12.85 6.53
C LEU A 168 -10.47 -13.80 6.15
N ASN A 169 -10.22 -15.12 6.15
CA ASN A 169 -11.25 -16.14 5.86
C ASN A 169 -12.43 -16.09 6.84
N GLN A 170 -12.18 -15.74 8.11
CA GLN A 170 -13.24 -15.58 9.10
C GLN A 170 -13.99 -14.26 8.96
N ALA A 171 -13.31 -13.17 8.60
CA ALA A 171 -13.93 -11.87 8.34
C ALA A 171 -14.79 -11.86 7.07
N ASP A 172 -14.40 -12.61 6.03
CA ASP A 172 -15.07 -12.67 4.71
C ASP A 172 -16.56 -13.07 4.78
N ALA A 173 -16.97 -13.77 5.84
CA ALA A 173 -18.37 -14.12 6.08
C ALA A 173 -19.28 -12.89 6.32
N ASP A 174 -18.72 -11.82 6.89
CA ASP A 174 -19.45 -10.61 7.30
C ASP A 174 -18.92 -9.33 6.62
N VAL A 175 -17.75 -9.38 5.97
CA VAL A 175 -17.05 -8.24 5.36
C VAL A 175 -16.88 -8.44 3.86
N ASP A 176 -17.55 -7.60 3.07
CA ASP A 176 -17.31 -7.50 1.62
C ASP A 176 -16.03 -6.72 1.33
N PHE A 177 -14.91 -7.44 1.25
CA PHE A 177 -13.58 -6.86 1.02
C PHE A 177 -13.44 -6.14 -0.34
N ARG A 178 -14.33 -6.37 -1.29
CA ARG A 178 -14.34 -5.71 -2.61
C ARG A 178 -14.59 -4.20 -2.51
N GLN A 179 -14.96 -3.70 -1.34
CA GLN A 179 -15.13 -2.27 -1.06
C GLN A 179 -13.81 -1.52 -0.83
N TYR A 180 -12.67 -2.22 -0.83
CA TYR A 180 -11.34 -1.70 -0.55
C TYR A 180 -10.33 -1.97 -1.69
N ASP A 181 -10.84 -2.19 -2.90
CA ASP A 181 -10.13 -2.41 -4.17
C ASP A 181 -10.52 -1.22 -5.06
N ASN A 182 -9.82 -0.08 -4.98
CA ASN A 182 -10.26 1.18 -5.60
C ASN A 182 -9.11 2.00 -6.23
N ASP A 183 -8.02 1.33 -6.63
CA ASP A 183 -6.84 1.94 -7.26
C ASP A 183 -7.03 2.37 -8.73
N GLY A 184 -8.16 2.00 -9.32
CA GLY A 184 -8.59 2.32 -10.67
C GLY A 184 -8.69 3.83 -10.95
N PRO A 185 -8.46 4.25 -12.22
CA PRO A 185 -8.68 5.62 -12.66
C PRO A 185 -10.04 6.26 -12.33
N ASP A 186 -11.12 5.49 -12.14
CA ASP A 186 -12.42 6.03 -11.75
C ASP A 186 -12.62 6.17 -10.22
N GLY A 187 -11.87 5.40 -9.41
CA GLY A 187 -11.92 5.41 -7.94
C GLY A 187 -13.18 4.78 -7.32
N GLN A 188 -13.96 4.02 -8.09
CA GLN A 188 -15.14 3.30 -7.61
C GLN A 188 -14.74 1.87 -7.20
N PRO A 189 -15.05 1.39 -5.98
CA PRO A 189 -14.57 0.09 -5.54
C PRO A 189 -15.00 -1.09 -6.42
N ASN A 190 -14.00 -1.86 -6.88
CA ASN A 190 -14.13 -3.07 -7.68
C ASN A 190 -14.98 -2.82 -8.96
N SER A 191 -14.62 -1.75 -9.64
CA SER A 191 -15.00 -1.34 -11.00
C SER A 191 -14.42 -2.28 -12.07
N GLY A 192 -14.38 -1.82 -13.33
CA GLY A 192 -13.74 -2.53 -14.44
C GLY A 192 -12.30 -2.11 -14.71
N ASP A 193 -11.79 -1.11 -13.98
CA ASP A 193 -10.43 -0.56 -14.12
C ASP A 193 -9.54 -0.71 -12.88
N ASP A 194 -10.06 -1.32 -11.80
CA ASP A 194 -9.27 -1.84 -10.67
C ASP A 194 -8.62 -3.19 -10.99
N ASP A 195 -7.67 -3.63 -10.15
CA ASP A 195 -6.88 -4.85 -10.38
C ASP A 195 -7.46 -6.14 -9.75
N GLY A 196 -8.48 -6.01 -8.89
CA GLY A 196 -9.22 -7.13 -8.28
C GLY A 196 -8.68 -7.57 -6.91
N TYR A 197 -7.87 -6.73 -6.25
CA TYR A 197 -7.24 -7.02 -4.96
C TYR A 197 -7.47 -5.85 -3.99
N VAL A 198 -7.53 -6.15 -2.69
CA VAL A 198 -7.62 -5.10 -1.66
C VAL A 198 -6.35 -4.26 -1.65
N ASP A 199 -6.49 -2.93 -1.82
CA ASP A 199 -5.40 -1.96 -1.92
C ASP A 199 -4.46 -1.99 -0.71
N VAL A 200 -5.05 -2.03 0.49
CA VAL A 200 -4.38 -2.13 1.80
C VAL A 200 -5.28 -2.85 2.79
N ILE A 201 -4.66 -3.68 3.64
CA ILE A 201 -5.22 -4.11 4.91
C ILE A 201 -4.36 -3.61 6.06
N THR A 202 -4.96 -3.23 7.17
CA THR A 202 -4.27 -3.05 8.46
C THR A 202 -4.74 -4.16 9.40
N VAL A 203 -3.80 -4.76 10.12
CA VAL A 203 -4.07 -5.81 11.12
C VAL A 203 -3.48 -5.37 12.45
N GLU A 204 -4.31 -5.37 13.49
CA GLU A 204 -3.92 -5.07 14.87
C GLU A 204 -4.23 -6.30 15.75
N PHE A 205 -3.49 -6.48 16.84
CA PHE A 205 -3.72 -7.57 17.81
C PHE A 205 -3.84 -7.03 19.24
N LEU A 206 -4.33 -7.85 20.17
CA LEU A 206 -4.66 -7.43 21.54
C LEU A 206 -3.43 -7.40 22.46
N GLU A 207 -2.49 -8.30 22.21
CA GLU A 207 -1.31 -8.54 23.03
C GLU A 207 -0.26 -7.43 22.87
N VAL A 208 0.61 -7.27 23.87
CA VAL A 208 1.75 -6.36 23.75
C VAL A 208 2.71 -6.93 22.72
N ALA A 209 3.17 -6.11 21.78
CA ALA A 209 4.14 -6.52 20.77
C ALA A 209 5.58 -6.63 21.31
N ALA A 210 6.40 -7.49 20.69
CA ALA A 210 7.80 -7.71 21.08
C ALA A 210 8.66 -6.43 21.04
N SER A 211 8.34 -5.49 20.15
CA SER A 211 8.96 -4.16 20.09
C SER A 211 8.74 -3.30 21.35
N CYS A 212 7.74 -3.65 22.15
CA CYS A 212 7.37 -3.00 23.41
C CYS A 212 7.66 -3.88 24.65
N GLY A 213 8.34 -5.01 24.47
CA GLY A 213 8.65 -5.97 25.55
C GLY A 213 7.57 -7.03 25.82
N GLY A 214 6.67 -7.27 24.85
CA GLY A 214 5.85 -8.49 24.77
C GLY A 214 6.46 -9.48 23.77
#